data_AF-A0A924D2X9-F1
#
_entry.id   AF-A0A924D2X9-F1
#
_cell.length_a   1.000
_cell.length_b   1.000
_cell.length_c   1.000
_cell.angle_alpha   90.00
_cell.angle_beta   90.00
_cell.angle_gamma   90.00
#
_symmetry.space_group_name_H-M   'P 1'
#
loop_
_entity.id
_entity.type
_entity.pdbx_description
1 polymer ?
#
loop_
_entity_poly.entity_id
_entity_poly.type
_entity_poly.pdbx_seq_one_letter_code
_entity_poly.pdbx_strand_id
1 'polypeptide(L)'
;MRKLQILKTLIDLFWFFSIIAVVGMLFFIPFMFLSKEVVDIPIKINGVLIKVDSIETKLILTVVVISFLIFAYGIYLFRKVLSLFQKRIIFDNVIILLLNNIGKCFLIASILSSTALFLYPFIYKNKVVSIEFGSGFSSFLFTSSLGLFFMVLSEVFTISKNIKEENELTI
;
A
#
# COMPACT_ATOMS: atom_id res chain seq x y z
N MET A 1 -7.08 2.63 -26.23
CA MET A 1 -5.70 2.37 -25.74
C MET A 1 -5.64 0.99 -25.09
N ARG A 2 -5.31 -0.07 -25.84
CA ARG A 2 -5.39 -1.47 -25.35
C ARG A 2 -4.57 -1.71 -24.07
N LYS A 3 -3.38 -1.07 -23.97
CA LYS A 3 -2.51 -1.15 -22.78
C LYS A 3 -3.17 -0.63 -21.50
N LEU A 4 -3.94 0.47 -21.59
CA LEU A 4 -4.65 1.04 -20.45
C LEU A 4 -5.79 0.13 -19.96
N GLN A 5 -6.47 -0.56 -20.87
CA GLN A 5 -7.49 -1.54 -20.50
C GLN A 5 -6.90 -2.71 -19.73
N ILE A 6 -5.75 -3.24 -20.19
CA ILE A 6 -5.03 -4.32 -19.50
C ILE A 6 -4.62 -3.87 -18.10
N LEU A 7 -3.99 -2.68 -17.97
CA LEU A 7 -3.58 -2.14 -16.69
C LEU A 7 -4.77 -1.98 -15.73
N LYS A 8 -5.89 -1.44 -16.22
CA LYS A 8 -7.09 -1.30 -15.40
C LYS A 8 -7.62 -2.65 -14.90
N THR A 9 -7.70 -3.65 -15.78
CA THR A 9 -8.17 -4.98 -15.39
C THR A 9 -7.28 -5.60 -14.32
N LEU A 10 -5.96 -5.46 -14.42
CA LEU A 10 -5.02 -5.95 -13.41
C LEU A 10 -5.22 -5.27 -12.06
N ILE A 11 -5.41 -3.94 -12.05
CA ILE A 11 -5.64 -3.18 -10.81
C ILE A 11 -7.03 -3.48 -10.22
N ASP A 12 -8.06 -3.65 -11.05
CA ASP A 12 -9.40 -4.06 -10.59
C ASP A 12 -9.34 -5.45 -9.93
N LEU A 13 -8.60 -6.40 -10.53
CA LEU A 13 -8.38 -7.73 -9.96
C LEU A 13 -7.59 -7.67 -8.64
N PHE A 14 -6.52 -6.90 -8.59
CA PHE A 14 -5.73 -6.73 -7.36
C PHE A 14 -6.55 -6.12 -6.23
N TRP A 15 -7.39 -5.12 -6.54
CA TRP A 15 -8.29 -4.50 -5.58
C TRP A 15 -9.37 -5.49 -5.08
N PHE A 16 -9.92 -6.33 -5.96
CA PHE A 16 -10.87 -7.37 -5.57
C PHE A 16 -10.27 -8.36 -4.56
N PHE A 17 -9.07 -8.88 -4.82
CA PHE A 17 -8.38 -9.75 -3.85
C PHE A 17 -8.03 -9.03 -2.55
N SER A 18 -7.70 -7.74 -2.63
CA SER A 18 -7.43 -6.92 -1.45
C SER A 18 -8.68 -6.78 -0.56
N ILE A 19 -9.87 -6.61 -1.13
CA ILE A 19 -11.12 -6.58 -0.32
C ILE A 19 -11.35 -7.90 0.39
N ILE A 20 -11.16 -9.04 -0.30
CA ILE A 20 -11.32 -10.36 0.32
C ILE A 20 -10.37 -10.48 1.52
N ALA A 21 -9.12 -10.05 1.36
CA ALA A 21 -8.15 -10.04 2.45
C ALA A 21 -8.58 -9.12 3.61
N VAL A 22 -9.10 -7.92 3.32
CA VAL A 22 -9.60 -6.98 4.34
C VAL A 22 -10.78 -7.57 5.13
N VAL A 23 -11.73 -8.22 4.45
CA VAL A 23 -12.85 -8.88 5.12
C VAL A 23 -12.35 -10.00 6.02
N GLY A 24 -11.39 -10.82 5.55
CA GLY A 24 -10.75 -11.84 6.38
C GLY A 24 -10.07 -11.25 7.62
N MET A 25 -9.32 -10.15 7.46
CA MET A 25 -8.64 -9.48 8.57
C MET A 25 -9.62 -8.88 9.59
N LEU A 26 -10.79 -8.41 9.16
CA LEU A 26 -11.82 -7.84 10.03
C LEU A 26 -12.37 -8.88 11.02
N PHE A 27 -12.48 -10.15 10.64
CA PHE A 27 -12.84 -11.23 11.55
C PHE A 27 -11.64 -11.74 12.36
N PHE A 28 -10.45 -11.73 11.75
CA PHE A 28 -9.24 -12.25 12.38
C PHE A 28 -8.77 -11.40 13.58
N ILE A 29 -8.81 -10.07 13.48
CA ILE A 29 -8.34 -9.17 14.55
C ILE A 29 -9.13 -9.38 15.86
N PRO A 30 -10.47 -9.30 15.91
CA PRO A 30 -11.22 -9.52 17.15
C PRO A 30 -11.00 -10.91 17.71
N PHE A 31 -10.96 -11.93 16.85
CA PHE A 31 -10.68 -13.31 17.26
C PHE A 31 -9.33 -13.42 17.98
N MET A 32 -8.27 -12.83 17.40
CA MET A 32 -6.93 -12.81 17.98
C MET A 32 -6.87 -12.13 19.37
N PHE A 33 -7.68 -11.10 19.62
CA PHE A 33 -7.73 -10.43 20.93
C PHE A 33 -8.60 -11.18 21.95
N LEU A 34 -9.67 -11.86 21.51
CA LEU A 34 -10.60 -12.59 22.39
C LEU A 34 -10.08 -13.98 22.78
N SER A 35 -9.30 -14.63 21.93
CA SER A 35 -8.68 -15.91 22.24
C SER A 35 -7.56 -15.71 23.29
N LYS A 36 -7.76 -16.28 24.49
CA LYS A 36 -6.73 -16.37 25.54
C LYS A 36 -5.67 -17.44 25.22
N GLU A 37 -5.99 -18.36 24.32
CA GLU A 37 -5.08 -19.40 23.86
C GLU A 37 -4.06 -18.82 22.86
N VAL A 38 -2.86 -19.40 22.88
CA VAL A 38 -1.83 -19.11 21.88
C VAL A 38 -2.37 -19.58 20.54
N VAL A 39 -2.63 -18.63 19.64
CA VAL A 39 -3.02 -18.96 18.28
C VAL A 39 -1.75 -19.46 17.59
N ASP A 40 -1.52 -20.77 17.61
CA ASP A 40 -0.34 -21.43 17.01
C ASP A 40 -0.45 -21.54 15.48
N ILE A 41 -0.98 -20.49 14.85
CA ILE A 41 -1.02 -20.35 13.41
C ILE A 41 0.28 -19.64 13.02
N PRO A 42 1.22 -20.30 12.32
CA PRO A 42 2.46 -19.66 11.90
C PRO A 42 2.17 -18.59 10.84
N ILE A 43 2.20 -17.32 11.24
CA ILE A 43 2.03 -16.18 10.33
C ILE A 43 3.41 -15.78 9.80
N LYS A 44 3.62 -15.90 8.48
CA LYS A 44 4.84 -15.44 7.81
C LYS A 44 4.56 -14.13 7.07
N ILE A 45 5.18 -13.03 7.49
CA ILE A 45 5.10 -11.72 6.81
C ILE A 45 6.49 -11.36 6.30
N ASN A 46 6.64 -11.22 4.99
CA ASN A 46 7.91 -10.85 4.35
C ASN A 46 9.11 -11.69 4.83
N GLY A 47 8.90 -12.99 5.06
CA GLY A 47 9.97 -13.86 5.56
C GLY A 47 9.97 -14.10 7.07
N VAL A 48 9.44 -13.14 7.84
CA VAL A 48 9.45 -13.16 9.31
C VAL A 48 8.29 -13.99 9.85
N LEU A 49 8.60 -15.03 10.64
CA LEU A 49 7.61 -15.78 11.40
C LEU A 49 7.22 -15.00 12.65
N ILE A 50 5.97 -14.52 12.67
CA ILE A 50 5.38 -13.78 13.78
C ILE A 50 4.61 -14.77 14.65
N LYS A 51 5.11 -15.00 15.87
CA LYS A 51 4.40 -15.74 16.91
C LYS A 51 3.57 -14.75 17.72
N VAL A 52 2.27 -15.04 17.87
CA VAL A 52 1.29 -14.12 18.47
C VAL A 52 1.02 -14.57 19.90
N ASP A 53 1.99 -14.35 20.77
CA ASP A 53 1.95 -14.85 22.15
C ASP A 53 1.74 -13.72 23.17
N SER A 54 2.24 -12.52 22.87
CA SER A 54 2.21 -11.37 23.77
C SER A 54 1.35 -10.22 23.24
N ILE A 55 0.89 -9.35 24.13
CA ILE A 55 0.14 -8.14 23.76
C ILE A 55 0.93 -7.25 22.78
N GLU A 56 2.26 -7.21 22.90
CA GLU A 56 3.16 -6.45 22.06
C GLU A 56 3.16 -6.98 20.61
N THR A 57 3.21 -8.30 20.44
CA THR A 57 3.13 -8.93 19.11
C THR A 57 1.76 -8.75 18.46
N LYS A 58 0.67 -8.78 19.24
CA LYS A 58 -0.68 -8.46 18.77
C LYS A 58 -0.79 -7.01 18.28
N LEU A 59 -0.16 -6.06 19.00
CA LEU A 59 -0.09 -4.65 18.58
C LEU A 59 0.71 -4.48 17.29
N ILE A 60 1.88 -5.12 17.17
CA ILE A 60 2.68 -5.09 15.94
C ILE A 60 1.87 -5.61 14.75
N LEU A 61 1.18 -6.75 14.90
CA LEU A 61 0.36 -7.30 13.84
C LEU A 61 -0.77 -6.35 13.45
N THR A 62 -1.40 -5.71 14.43
CA THR A 62 -2.45 -4.70 14.19
C THR A 62 -1.91 -3.52 13.38
N VAL A 63 -0.70 -3.02 13.70
CA VAL A 63 -0.05 -1.96 12.93
C VAL A 63 0.23 -2.41 11.48
N VAL A 64 0.70 -3.64 11.27
CA VAL A 64 0.91 -4.19 9.92
C VAL A 64 -0.40 -4.30 9.13
N VAL A 65 -1.50 -4.69 9.78
CA VAL A 65 -2.83 -4.70 9.14
C VAL A 65 -3.28 -3.29 8.77
N ILE A 66 -3.08 -2.31 9.64
CA ILE A 66 -3.39 -0.90 9.33
C ILE A 66 -2.58 -0.42 8.12
N SER A 67 -1.28 -0.75 8.04
CA SER A 67 -0.45 -0.46 6.87
C SER A 67 -1.03 -1.07 5.60
N PHE A 68 -1.50 -2.32 5.66
CA PHE A 68 -2.14 -2.98 4.52
C PHE A 68 -3.43 -2.28 4.09
N LEU A 69 -4.26 -1.81 5.03
CA LEU A 69 -5.48 -1.04 4.72
C LEU A 69 -5.16 0.27 4.00
N ILE A 70 -4.13 0.99 4.45
CA ILE A 70 -3.67 2.23 3.80
C ILE A 70 -3.19 1.93 2.37
N PHE A 71 -2.44 0.84 2.19
CA PHE A 71 -1.99 0.40 0.86
C PHE A 71 -3.17 0.03 -0.06
N ALA A 72 -4.13 -0.76 0.44
CA ALA A 72 -5.33 -1.14 -0.31
C ALA A 72 -6.19 0.09 -0.71
N TYR A 73 -6.23 1.12 0.15
CA TYR A 73 -6.86 2.39 -0.19
C TYR A 73 -6.09 3.14 -1.31
N GLY A 74 -4.75 3.13 -1.29
CA GLY A 74 -3.94 3.65 -2.40
C GLY A 74 -4.24 2.97 -3.74
N ILE A 75 -4.44 1.66 -3.74
CA ILE A 75 -4.87 0.89 -4.93
C ILE A 75 -6.27 1.33 -5.40
N TYR A 76 -7.20 1.55 -4.48
CA TYR A 76 -8.53 2.07 -4.83
C TYR A 76 -8.45 3.44 -5.50
N LEU A 77 -7.60 4.34 -5.01
CA LEU A 77 -7.36 5.63 -5.65
C LEU A 77 -6.74 5.46 -7.04
N PHE A 78 -5.80 4.52 -7.21
CA PHE A 78 -5.21 4.22 -8.51
C PHE A 78 -6.25 3.71 -9.50
N ARG A 79 -7.16 2.83 -9.06
CA ARG A 79 -8.32 2.41 -9.85
C ARG A 79 -9.17 3.59 -10.33
N LYS A 80 -9.37 4.60 -9.49
CA LYS A 80 -10.10 5.83 -9.85
C LYS A 80 -9.38 6.64 -10.92
N VAL A 81 -8.05 6.81 -10.81
CA VAL A 81 -7.21 7.46 -11.84
C VAL A 81 -7.35 6.76 -13.19
N LEU A 82 -7.23 5.43 -13.22
CA LEU A 82 -7.34 4.66 -14.47
C LEU A 82 -8.74 4.77 -15.11
N SER A 83 -9.79 4.89 -14.29
CA SER A 83 -11.15 5.15 -14.78
C SER A 83 -11.27 6.51 -15.45
N LEU A 84 -10.65 7.56 -14.89
CA LEU A 84 -10.62 8.90 -15.49
C LEU A 84 -9.82 8.90 -16.81
N PHE A 85 -8.67 8.22 -16.86
CA PHE A 85 -7.90 8.08 -18.09
C PHE A 85 -8.67 7.36 -19.20
N GLN A 86 -9.50 6.37 -18.87
CA GLN A 86 -10.38 5.72 -19.85
C GLN A 86 -11.41 6.69 -20.43
N LYS A 87 -11.91 7.64 -19.62
CA LYS A 87 -12.80 8.72 -20.05
C LYS A 87 -12.07 9.85 -20.79
N ARG A 88 -10.76 9.71 -21.06
CA ARG A 88 -9.88 10.72 -21.67
C ARG A 88 -9.76 12.02 -20.87
N ILE A 89 -10.11 11.98 -19.58
CA ILE A 89 -9.86 13.07 -18.64
C ILE A 89 -8.45 12.82 -18.11
N ILE A 90 -7.47 13.66 -18.49
CA ILE A 90 -6.04 13.44 -18.21
C ILE A 90 -5.45 14.62 -17.42
N PHE A 91 -5.72 15.86 -17.85
CA PHE A 91 -5.19 17.09 -17.23
C PHE A 91 -6.21 17.77 -16.32
N ASP A 92 -6.71 17.01 -15.34
CA ASP A 92 -7.69 17.50 -14.36
C ASP A 92 -7.04 17.62 -12.98
N ASN A 93 -7.42 18.64 -12.21
CA ASN A 93 -6.99 18.83 -10.82
C ASN A 93 -7.30 17.61 -9.94
N VAL A 94 -8.41 16.92 -10.23
CA VAL A 94 -8.78 15.68 -9.55
C VAL A 94 -7.73 14.59 -9.74
N ILE A 95 -7.11 14.48 -10.93
CA ILE A 95 -6.10 13.47 -11.23
C ILE A 95 -4.80 13.80 -10.50
N ILE A 96 -4.38 15.06 -10.53
CA ILE A 96 -3.20 15.55 -9.80
C ILE A 96 -3.36 15.21 -8.31
N LEU A 97 -4.50 15.57 -7.71
CA LEU A 97 -4.78 15.27 -6.30
C LEU A 97 -4.77 13.76 -6.01
N LEU A 98 -5.38 12.94 -6.88
CA LEU A 98 -5.40 11.50 -6.73
C LEU A 98 -3.99 10.89 -6.81
N LEU A 99 -3.16 11.31 -7.76
CA LEU A 99 -1.77 10.85 -7.90
C LEU A 99 -0.96 11.15 -6.64
N ASN A 100 -1.04 12.38 -6.12
CA ASN A 100 -0.37 12.75 -4.88
C ASN A 100 -0.83 11.88 -3.70
N ASN A 101 -2.15 11.66 -3.58
CA ASN A 101 -2.70 10.85 -2.50
C ASN A 101 -2.31 9.37 -2.61
N ILE A 102 -2.25 8.79 -3.81
CA ILE A 102 -1.72 7.44 -4.03
C ILE A 102 -0.29 7.36 -3.51
N GLY A 103 0.54 8.34 -3.87
CA GLY A 103 1.92 8.41 -3.43
C GLY A 103 2.05 8.44 -1.91
N LYS A 104 1.25 9.29 -1.24
CA LYS A 104 1.21 9.39 0.23
C LYS A 104 0.78 8.07 0.87
N CYS A 105 -0.27 7.43 0.35
CA CYS A 105 -0.73 6.14 0.86
C CYS A 105 0.37 5.07 0.80
N PHE A 106 1.05 4.93 -0.34
CA PHE A 106 2.11 3.91 -0.48
C PHE A 106 3.31 4.18 0.40
N LEU A 107 3.73 5.45 0.52
CA LEU A 107 4.84 5.85 1.37
C LEU A 107 4.53 5.68 2.87
N ILE A 108 3.32 6.05 3.30
CA ILE A 108 2.90 5.87 4.70
C ILE A 108 2.79 4.37 5.01
N ALA A 109 2.18 3.58 4.13
CA ALA A 109 2.04 2.15 4.31
C ALA A 109 3.40 1.44 4.40
N SER A 110 4.35 1.80 3.53
CA SER A 110 5.69 1.19 3.53
C SER A 110 6.48 1.53 4.79
N ILE A 111 6.44 2.79 5.24
CA ILE A 111 7.09 3.20 6.49
C ILE A 111 6.48 2.44 7.66
N LEU A 112 5.15 2.44 7.78
CA LEU A 112 4.44 1.85 8.91
C LEU A 112 4.63 0.33 9.00
N SER A 113 4.61 -0.39 7.86
CA SER A 113 4.88 -1.83 7.86
C SER A 113 6.33 -2.16 8.19
N SER A 114 7.27 -1.36 7.70
CA SER A 114 8.71 -1.63 7.87
C SER A 114 9.16 -1.32 9.28
N THR A 115 8.67 -0.23 9.89
CA THR A 115 8.94 0.07 11.29
C THR A 115 8.36 -0.99 12.22
N ALA A 116 7.13 -1.45 11.96
CA ALA A 116 6.52 -2.53 12.74
C ALA A 116 7.31 -3.84 12.68
N LEU A 117 7.76 -4.25 11.48
CA LEU A 117 8.57 -5.46 11.31
C LEU A 117 9.98 -5.32 11.88
N PHE A 118 10.58 -4.13 11.80
CA PHE A 118 11.90 -3.85 12.38
C PHE A 118 11.89 -3.93 13.91
N LEU A 119 10.79 -3.55 14.57
CA LEU A 119 10.66 -3.61 16.03
C LEU A 119 10.45 -5.04 16.57
N TYR A 120 9.93 -5.95 15.75
CA TYR A 120 9.57 -7.31 16.18
C TYR A 120 10.75 -8.12 16.78
N PRO A 121 11.96 -8.18 16.17
CA PRO A 121 13.11 -8.89 16.74
C PRO A 121 13.58 -8.33 18.09
N PHE A 122 13.45 -7.01 18.31
CA PHE A 122 13.85 -6.38 19.58
C PHE A 122 12.98 -6.84 20.75
N ILE A 123 11.70 -7.08 20.49
CA ILE A 123 10.73 -7.54 21.49
C ILE A 123 10.92 -9.03 21.81
N TYR A 124 11.10 -9.87 20.79
CA TYR A 124 11.11 -11.33 20.99
C TYR A 124 12.47 -11.88 21.48
N LYS A 125 13.46 -11.03 21.75
CA LYS A 125 14.83 -11.37 22.25
C LYS A 125 15.54 -12.52 21.52
N ASN A 126 15.09 -12.90 20.33
CA ASN A 126 15.72 -13.93 19.52
C ASN A 126 16.85 -13.29 18.72
N LYS A 127 18.08 -13.72 19.05
CA LYS A 127 19.38 -13.24 18.56
C LYS A 127 19.65 -13.41 17.06
N VAL A 128 18.64 -13.60 16.23
CA VAL A 128 18.82 -13.71 14.79
C VAL A 128 18.01 -12.59 14.15
N VAL A 129 18.64 -11.42 14.03
CA VAL A 129 18.24 -10.45 13.02
C VAL A 129 18.63 -11.08 11.69
N SER A 130 17.80 -11.98 11.19
CA SER A 130 17.90 -12.39 9.79
C SER A 130 17.50 -11.18 8.97
N ILE A 131 18.51 -10.48 8.45
CA ILE A 131 18.31 -9.52 7.36
C ILE A 131 17.92 -10.37 6.15
N GLU A 132 16.67 -10.80 6.12
CA GLU A 132 16.08 -11.33 4.91
C GLU A 132 15.84 -10.12 4.02
N PHE A 133 16.66 -9.99 2.98
CA PHE A 133 16.29 -9.19 1.82
C PHE A 133 15.01 -9.84 1.29
N GLY A 134 13.87 -9.30 1.69
CA GLY A 134 12.55 -9.84 1.36
C GLY A 134 12.49 -10.18 -0.12
N SER A 135 11.95 -11.35 -0.43
CA SER A 135 11.82 -11.85 -1.80
C SER A 135 11.00 -10.88 -2.67
N GLY A 136 11.67 -9.97 -3.38
CA GLY A 136 11.11 -9.17 -4.48
C GLY A 136 10.30 -7.92 -4.09
N PHE A 137 9.20 -7.69 -4.84
CA PHE A 137 8.36 -6.48 -4.87
C PHE A 137 7.70 -6.06 -3.54
N SER A 138 7.88 -6.82 -2.45
CA SER A 138 7.38 -6.48 -1.11
C SER A 138 8.39 -5.70 -0.25
N SER A 139 9.55 -5.35 -0.81
CA SER A 139 10.56 -4.55 -0.13
C SER A 139 10.07 -3.13 0.16
N PHE A 140 10.39 -2.63 1.36
CA PHE A 140 10.23 -1.23 1.75
C PHE A 140 10.64 -0.26 0.65
N LEU A 141 11.82 -0.50 0.07
CA LEU A 141 12.40 0.36 -0.94
C LEU A 141 11.52 0.43 -2.18
N PHE A 142 11.03 -0.71 -2.67
CA PHE A 142 10.19 -0.74 -3.87
C PHE A 142 8.88 0.02 -3.67
N THR A 143 8.15 -0.27 -2.59
CA THR A 143 6.87 0.39 -2.30
C THR A 143 7.04 1.89 -2.04
N SER A 144 8.09 2.28 -1.33
CA SER A 144 8.43 3.69 -1.09
C SER A 144 8.80 4.41 -2.39
N SER A 145 9.63 3.80 -3.23
CA SER A 145 9.98 4.35 -4.55
C SER A 145 8.75 4.50 -5.44
N LEU A 146 7.83 3.53 -5.42
CA LEU A 146 6.57 3.63 -6.15
C LEU A 146 5.70 4.78 -5.62
N GLY A 147 5.62 4.94 -4.29
CA GLY A 147 4.91 6.07 -3.67
C GLY A 147 5.48 7.43 -4.09
N LEU A 148 6.81 7.59 -4.02
CA LEU A 148 7.49 8.80 -4.48
C LEU A 148 7.27 9.04 -5.99
N PHE A 149 7.32 7.98 -6.80
CA PHE A 149 7.06 8.08 -8.23
C PHE A 149 5.65 8.63 -8.53
N PHE A 150 4.62 8.21 -7.80
CA PHE A 150 3.26 8.77 -7.95
C PHE A 150 3.19 10.25 -7.55
N MET A 151 3.94 10.69 -6.53
CA MET A 151 4.03 12.10 -6.17
C MET A 151 4.72 12.93 -7.27
N VAL A 152 5.84 12.44 -7.82
CA VAL A 152 6.52 13.10 -8.93
C VAL A 152 5.61 13.18 -10.16
N LEU A 153 4.84 12.12 -10.46
CA LEU A 153 3.84 12.18 -11.53
C LEU A 153 2.78 13.26 -11.28
N SER A 154 2.35 13.47 -10.02
CA SER A 154 1.45 14.56 -9.69
C SER A 154 2.04 15.92 -10.10
N GLU A 155 3.32 16.16 -9.83
CA GLU A 155 4.01 17.41 -10.19
C GLU A 155 4.16 17.56 -11.70
N VAL A 156 4.55 16.50 -12.40
CA VAL A 156 4.66 16.49 -13.87
C VAL A 156 3.31 16.80 -14.52
N PHE A 157 2.21 16.26 -13.98
CA PHE A 157 0.86 16.57 -14.48
C PHE A 157 0.46 18.02 -14.21
N THR A 158 0.83 18.60 -13.07
CA THR A 158 0.63 20.03 -12.79
C THR A 158 1.35 20.90 -13.81
N ILE A 159 2.64 20.63 -14.06
CA ILE A 159 3.45 21.38 -15.03
C ILE A 159 2.83 21.27 -16.44
N SER A 160 2.48 20.04 -16.84
CA SER A 160 1.88 19.78 -18.16
C SER A 160 0.53 20.48 -18.34
N LYS A 161 -0.27 20.54 -17.28
CA LYS A 161 -1.54 21.26 -17.29
C LYS A 161 -1.33 22.76 -17.48
N ASN A 162 -0.41 23.37 -16.73
CA ASN A 162 -0.13 24.81 -16.85
C ASN A 162 0.36 25.17 -18.26
N ILE A 163 1.28 24.38 -18.84
CA ILE A 163 1.76 24.58 -20.22
C ILE A 163 0.59 24.49 -21.22
N LYS A 164 -0.34 23.56 -20.99
CA LYS A 164 -1.51 23.41 -21.86
C LYS A 164 -2.43 24.63 -21.76
N GLU A 165 -2.68 25.14 -20.56
CA GLU A 165 -3.53 26.32 -20.34
C GLU A 165 -2.88 27.59 -20.93
N GLU A 166 -1.57 27.77 -20.79
CA GLU A 166 -0.83 28.89 -21.40
C GLU A 166 -0.90 28.88 -22.94
N ASN A 167 -0.78 27.70 -23.57
CA ASN A 167 -0.92 27.54 -25.02
C ASN A 167 -2.35 27.81 -25.51
N GLU A 168 -3.37 27.47 -24.71
CA GLU A 168 -4.77 27.76 -25.06
C GLU A 168 -5.12 29.26 -24.92
N LEU A 169 -4.37 30.02 -24.12
CA LEU A 169 -4.54 31.48 -23.95
C LEU A 169 -3.81 32.33 -24.99
N THR A 170 -2.88 31.74 -25.76
CA THR A 170 -2.04 32.45 -26.74
C THR A 170 -2.50 32.28 -28.19
N ILE A 171 -3.53 31.46 -28.44
CA ILE A 171 -4.19 31.29 -29.74
C ILE A 171 -5.49 32.08 -29.75
#